data_AF-A0A7J3XHG8-F1
#
_entry.id   AF-A0A7J3XHG8-F1
#
_cell.length_a   1.000
_cell.length_b   1.000
_cell.length_c   1.000
_cell.angle_alpha   90.00
_cell.angle_beta   90.00
_cell.angle_gamma   90.00
#
_symmetry.space_group_name_H-M   'P 1'
#
loop_
_entity.id
_entity.type
_entity.pdbx_description
1 polymer ?
#
loop_
_entity_poly.entity_id
_entity_poly.type
_entity_poly.pdbx_seq_one_letter_code
_entity_poly.pdbx_strand_id
1 'polypeptide(L)'
;MKPSKELSVGLLQALLARPPRLEEVLDYAVKGAELSAEYLTRLPGFRSHLLGLLESKSYEDADRVLYEAFSAELHTLERVLPENYLEFLRRFLELYYIDYIALGPSGALGGASSLTGVGLVRLASSVAAEYSRCTPRDIRCSLTVFLERVKVSHSRLRERGSRALDATKALVAVRYFNYLRNSELLGLKLGDLERALAGLSINPVVEVSLRRVLERLEGLGGAELARYTVYEASATYPMMKELLAYYGGLANILTLYLVNRYYELKVLRYALTPKSLRRW
;
A
#
# COMPACT_ATOMS: atom_id res chain seq x y z
N MET A 1 21.95 14.56 17.36
CA MET A 1 21.22 13.55 18.16
C MET A 1 20.75 12.45 17.22
N LYS A 2 21.08 11.17 17.50
CA LYS A 2 20.44 10.06 16.77
C LYS A 2 19.00 9.91 17.31
N PRO A 3 17.97 9.86 16.47
CA PRO A 3 16.61 9.70 16.95
C PRO A 3 16.46 8.37 17.69
N SER A 4 15.79 8.38 18.85
CA SER A 4 15.58 7.16 19.65
C SER A 4 14.40 6.35 19.11
N LYS A 5 14.42 5.03 19.34
CA LYS A 5 13.33 4.15 18.90
C LYS A 5 12.00 4.55 19.54
N GLU A 6 12.03 5.00 20.78
CA GLU A 6 10.85 5.44 21.55
C GLU A 6 10.21 6.68 20.92
N LEU A 7 11.03 7.63 20.45
CA LEU A 7 10.55 8.80 19.73
C LEU A 7 9.88 8.40 18.41
N SER A 8 10.50 7.48 17.65
CA SER A 8 9.92 6.97 16.40
C SER A 8 8.58 6.26 16.65
N VAL A 9 8.51 5.43 17.70
CA VAL A 9 7.27 4.74 18.11
C VAL A 9 6.19 5.77 18.46
N GLY A 10 6.50 6.73 19.32
CA GLY A 10 5.54 7.77 19.75
C GLY A 10 5.04 8.60 18.57
N LEU A 11 5.93 8.98 17.64
CA LEU A 11 5.53 9.69 16.43
C LEU A 11 4.60 8.84 15.55
N LEU A 12 4.96 7.60 15.25
CA LEU A 12 4.14 6.73 14.39
C LEU A 12 2.77 6.45 15.03
N GLN A 13 2.71 6.24 16.35
CA GLN A 13 1.45 6.10 17.07
C GLN A 13 0.62 7.37 17.01
N ALA A 14 1.23 8.54 17.18
CA ALA A 14 0.54 9.82 17.02
C ALA A 14 0.00 10.01 15.60
N LEU A 15 0.76 9.63 14.56
CA LEU A 15 0.32 9.68 13.17
C LEU A 15 -0.84 8.72 12.89
N LEU A 16 -0.78 7.48 13.41
CA LEU A 16 -1.85 6.49 13.30
C LEU A 16 -3.12 6.88 14.05
N ALA A 17 -2.99 7.62 15.16
CA ALA A 17 -4.12 8.03 15.99
C ALA A 17 -4.82 9.30 15.47
N ARG A 18 -4.17 10.09 14.60
CA ARG A 18 -4.69 11.35 14.07
C ARG A 18 -5.93 11.10 13.20
N PRO A 19 -6.99 11.91 13.36
CA PRO A 19 -8.12 11.88 12.47
C PRO A 19 -7.80 12.55 11.12
N PRO A 20 -8.50 12.17 10.03
CA PRO A 20 -9.42 11.05 9.99
C PRO A 20 -8.67 9.72 10.00
N ARG A 21 -9.21 8.72 10.71
CA ARG A 21 -8.63 7.37 10.72
C ARG A 21 -9.01 6.64 9.43
N LEU A 22 -8.19 5.69 8.99
CA LEU A 22 -8.51 4.89 7.80
C LEU A 22 -9.88 4.20 7.95
N GLU A 23 -10.23 3.73 9.14
CA GLU A 23 -11.55 3.14 9.40
C GLU A 23 -12.70 4.11 9.14
N GLU A 24 -12.53 5.40 9.44
CA GLU A 24 -13.51 6.45 9.11
C GLU A 24 -13.57 6.64 7.59
N VAL A 25 -12.42 6.73 6.91
CA VAL A 25 -12.34 6.87 5.45
C VAL A 25 -13.05 5.71 4.75
N LEU A 26 -12.85 4.49 5.25
CA LEU A 26 -13.48 3.28 4.75
C LEU A 26 -15.00 3.30 4.96
N ASP A 27 -15.47 3.69 6.14
CA ASP A 27 -16.91 3.81 6.41
C ASP A 27 -17.59 4.81 5.46
N TYR A 28 -16.98 5.97 5.23
CA TYR A 28 -17.45 6.94 4.23
C TYR A 28 -17.48 6.34 2.81
N ALA A 29 -16.40 5.67 2.41
CA ALA A 29 -16.27 5.10 1.06
C ALA A 29 -17.26 3.95 0.81
N VAL A 30 -17.48 3.07 1.80
CA VAL A 30 -18.47 1.98 1.73
C VAL A 30 -19.88 2.55 1.58
N LYS A 31 -20.21 3.61 2.34
CA LYS A 31 -21.52 4.29 2.26
C LYS A 31 -21.73 5.08 0.97
N GLY A 32 -20.69 5.24 0.14
CA GLY A 32 -20.75 6.04 -1.08
C GLY A 32 -20.94 7.53 -0.83
N ALA A 33 -20.64 8.00 0.38
CA ALA A 33 -20.69 9.40 0.72
C ALA A 33 -19.52 10.15 0.06
N GLU A 34 -19.77 11.38 -0.37
CA GLU A 34 -18.70 12.24 -0.89
C GLU A 34 -17.86 12.74 0.29
N LEU A 35 -16.53 12.67 0.16
CA LEU A 35 -15.63 13.27 1.13
C LEU A 35 -15.77 14.78 1.02
N SER A 36 -16.27 15.42 2.08
CA SER A 36 -16.40 16.87 2.09
C SER A 36 -15.02 17.55 2.08
N ALA A 37 -14.95 18.78 1.59
CA ALA A 37 -13.74 19.60 1.68
C ALA A 37 -13.27 19.74 3.15
N GLU A 38 -14.21 19.83 4.09
CA GLU A 38 -13.91 19.84 5.52
C GLU A 38 -13.20 18.55 5.96
N TYR A 39 -13.65 17.39 5.49
CA TYR A 39 -13.01 16.11 5.78
C TYR A 39 -11.59 16.03 5.20
N LEU A 40 -11.41 16.50 3.96
CA LEU A 40 -10.11 16.56 3.31
C LEU A 40 -9.11 17.47 4.04
N THR A 41 -9.57 18.57 4.64
CA THR A 41 -8.68 19.48 5.39
C THR A 41 -8.13 18.87 6.67
N ARG A 42 -8.76 17.79 7.17
CA ARG A 42 -8.30 17.06 8.35
C ARG A 42 -7.23 16.03 8.02
N LEU A 43 -7.07 15.64 6.75
CA LEU A 43 -6.04 14.69 6.34
C LEU A 43 -4.62 15.30 6.51
N PRO A 44 -3.73 14.66 7.30
CA PRO A 44 -2.38 15.17 7.53
C PRO A 44 -1.58 15.32 6.24
N GLY A 45 -0.91 16.45 6.04
CA GLY A 45 -0.09 16.69 4.83
C GLY A 45 -0.90 17.06 3.57
N PHE A 46 -2.23 16.95 3.60
CA PHE A 46 -3.09 17.26 2.46
C PHE A 46 -3.57 18.69 2.41
N ARG A 47 -3.49 19.45 3.51
CA ARG A 47 -3.97 20.85 3.55
C ARG A 47 -3.33 21.73 2.47
N SER A 48 -2.04 21.57 2.20
CA SER A 48 -1.32 22.29 1.13
C SER A 48 -1.59 21.74 -0.27
N HIS A 49 -2.12 20.51 -0.37
CA HIS A 49 -2.38 19.79 -1.61
C HIS A 49 -3.88 19.73 -1.96
N LEU A 50 -4.72 20.31 -1.10
CA LEU A 50 -6.18 20.18 -1.14
C LEU A 50 -6.78 20.84 -2.39
N LEU A 51 -6.25 22.01 -2.77
CA LEU A 51 -6.64 22.67 -4.02
C LEU A 51 -6.29 21.79 -5.23
N GLY A 52 -5.09 21.21 -5.25
CA GLY A 52 -4.68 20.28 -6.30
C GLY A 52 -5.56 19.04 -6.40
N LEU A 53 -6.02 18.49 -5.27
CA LEU A 53 -6.96 17.36 -5.24
C LEU A 53 -8.35 17.74 -5.75
N LEU A 54 -8.87 18.90 -5.34
CA LEU A 54 -10.19 19.38 -5.76
C LEU A 54 -10.22 19.78 -7.25
N GLU A 55 -9.09 20.23 -7.79
CA GLU A 55 -8.95 20.61 -9.19
C GLU A 55 -8.53 19.44 -10.11
N SER A 56 -8.26 18.26 -9.55
CA SER A 56 -7.84 17.08 -10.32
C SER A 56 -8.91 16.64 -11.30
N LYS A 57 -8.56 16.57 -12.60
CA LYS A 57 -9.50 16.23 -13.69
C LYS A 57 -9.41 14.78 -14.13
N SER A 58 -8.41 14.04 -13.68
CA SER A 58 -8.13 12.65 -14.02
C SER A 58 -7.68 11.83 -12.80
N TYR A 59 -7.67 10.50 -12.94
CA TYR A 59 -7.11 9.62 -11.91
C TYR A 59 -5.60 9.84 -11.73
N GLU A 60 -4.89 10.13 -12.82
CA GLU A 60 -3.45 10.38 -12.83
C GLU A 60 -3.09 11.67 -12.08
N ASP A 61 -3.88 12.73 -12.25
CA ASP A 61 -3.70 14.00 -11.52
C ASP A 61 -3.94 13.80 -10.03
N ALA A 62 -5.02 13.10 -9.66
CA ALA A 62 -5.33 12.78 -8.27
C ALA A 62 -4.22 11.93 -7.65
N ASP A 63 -3.74 10.89 -8.34
CA ASP A 63 -2.65 10.03 -7.89
C ASP A 63 -1.35 10.80 -7.67
N ARG A 64 -1.00 11.74 -8.56
CA ARG A 64 0.18 12.61 -8.39
C ARG A 64 0.07 13.44 -7.11
N VAL A 65 -1.05 14.13 -6.91
CA VAL A 65 -1.23 15.03 -5.76
C VAL A 65 -1.28 14.23 -4.45
N LEU A 66 -1.94 13.06 -4.45
CA LEU A 66 -1.96 12.16 -3.31
C LEU A 66 -0.54 11.68 -2.95
N TYR A 67 0.27 11.37 -3.96
CA TYR A 67 1.64 10.93 -3.78
C TYR A 67 2.57 12.04 -3.26
N GLU A 68 2.41 13.28 -3.72
CA GLU A 68 3.17 14.43 -3.23
C GLU A 68 2.91 14.67 -1.73
N ALA A 69 1.65 14.63 -1.31
CA ALA A 69 1.27 14.75 0.09
C ALA A 69 1.91 13.64 0.95
N PHE A 70 1.87 12.39 0.47
CA PHE A 70 2.50 11.26 1.16
C PHE A 70 4.03 11.38 1.22
N SER A 71 4.67 11.85 0.15
CA SER A 71 6.13 12.03 0.09
C SER A 71 6.64 13.02 1.13
N ALA A 72 5.89 14.10 1.40
CA ALA A 72 6.23 15.05 2.45
C ALA A 72 6.18 14.41 3.85
N GLU A 73 5.21 13.53 4.11
CA GLU A 73 5.11 12.76 5.36
C GLU A 73 6.26 11.76 5.49
N LEU A 74 6.61 11.06 4.41
CA LEU A 74 7.74 10.13 4.37
C LEU A 74 9.07 10.82 4.70
N HIS A 75 9.32 12.02 4.17
CA HIS A 75 10.52 12.79 4.53
C HIS A 75 10.61 13.14 6.01
N THR A 76 9.47 13.27 6.69
CA THR A 76 9.45 13.46 8.15
C THR A 76 9.90 12.18 8.85
N LEU A 77 9.44 11.01 8.39
CA LEU A 77 9.88 9.72 8.92
C LEU A 77 11.36 9.46 8.66
N GLU A 78 11.88 9.87 7.51
CA GLU A 78 13.30 9.70 7.18
C GLU A 78 14.24 10.42 8.18
N ARG A 79 13.76 11.50 8.79
CA ARG A 79 14.53 12.28 9.79
C ARG A 79 14.50 11.66 11.18
N VAL A 80 13.50 10.82 11.48
CA VAL A 80 13.23 10.34 12.84
C VAL A 80 13.38 8.82 13.01
N LEU A 81 13.51 8.06 11.92
CA LEU A 81 13.71 6.62 12.00
C LEU A 81 15.21 6.28 12.11
N PRO A 82 15.58 5.24 12.87
CA PRO A 82 16.94 4.72 12.84
C PRO A 82 17.28 4.15 11.46
N GLU A 83 18.56 4.17 11.09
CA GLU A 83 19.03 3.86 9.74
C GLU A 83 18.61 2.47 9.22
N ASN A 84 18.64 1.45 10.07
CA ASN A 84 18.19 0.11 9.69
C ASN A 84 16.67 0.05 9.40
N TYR A 85 15.86 0.93 10.00
CA TYR A 85 14.44 1.06 9.69
C TYR A 85 14.20 1.89 8.42
N LEU A 86 15.10 2.81 8.08
CA LEU A 86 15.03 3.54 6.80
C LEU A 86 15.18 2.61 5.61
N GLU A 87 16.07 1.62 5.70
CA GLU A 87 16.19 0.62 4.65
C GLU A 87 14.90 -0.20 4.53
N PHE A 88 14.34 -0.68 5.65
CA PHE A 88 13.08 -1.41 5.66
C PHE A 88 11.92 -0.58 5.09
N LEU A 89 11.81 0.70 5.50
CA LEU A 89 10.84 1.66 4.95
C LEU A 89 10.97 1.76 3.43
N ARG A 90 12.18 2.01 2.92
CA ARG A 90 12.44 2.16 1.48
C ARG A 90 12.08 0.88 0.71
N ARG A 91 12.41 -0.30 1.26
CA ARG A 91 12.02 -1.58 0.66
C ARG A 91 10.51 -1.75 0.61
N PHE A 92 9.80 -1.44 1.70
CA PHE A 92 8.35 -1.53 1.73
C PHE A 92 7.69 -0.60 0.70
N LEU A 93 8.22 0.61 0.51
CA LEU A 93 7.71 1.58 -0.46
C LEU A 93 7.84 1.11 -1.92
N GLU A 94 8.71 0.13 -2.22
CA GLU A 94 8.79 -0.48 -3.55
C GLU A 94 7.44 -1.10 -3.97
N LEU A 95 6.57 -1.49 -3.03
CA LEU A 95 5.24 -2.04 -3.33
C LEU A 95 4.34 -1.04 -4.09
N TYR A 96 4.40 0.24 -3.76
CA TYR A 96 3.63 1.28 -4.46
C TYR A 96 4.09 1.43 -5.91
N TYR A 97 5.39 1.26 -6.15
CA TYR A 97 5.96 1.31 -7.50
C TYR A 97 5.55 0.09 -8.33
N ILE A 98 5.55 -1.11 -7.72
CA ILE A 98 5.06 -2.33 -8.38
C ILE A 98 3.58 -2.16 -8.75
N ASP A 99 2.77 -1.64 -7.83
CA ASP A 99 1.36 -1.35 -8.10
C ASP A 99 1.17 -0.33 -9.24
N TYR A 100 1.99 0.72 -9.29
CA TYR A 100 1.95 1.70 -10.36
C TYR A 100 2.33 1.10 -11.73
N ILE A 101 3.37 0.26 -11.80
CA ILE A 101 3.75 -0.41 -13.06
C ILE A 101 2.69 -1.41 -13.50
N ALA A 102 2.17 -2.19 -12.54
CA ALA A 102 1.23 -3.27 -12.81
C ALA A 102 -0.17 -2.78 -13.19
N LEU A 103 -0.59 -1.64 -12.64
CA LEU A 103 -1.92 -1.05 -12.85
C LEU A 103 -1.90 0.16 -13.79
N GLY A 104 -0.72 0.67 -14.16
CA GLY A 104 -0.58 1.81 -15.06
C GLY A 104 -0.92 1.44 -16.51
N PRO A 105 -1.75 2.22 -17.22
CA PRO A 105 -1.98 2.01 -18.66
C PRO A 105 -0.68 2.09 -19.48
N SER A 106 0.35 2.73 -18.94
CA SER A 106 1.71 2.84 -19.50
C SER A 106 2.60 1.60 -19.33
N GLY A 107 2.15 0.57 -18.61
CA GLY A 107 2.82 -0.74 -18.55
C GLY A 107 2.85 -1.48 -19.90
N ALA A 108 2.30 -0.86 -20.95
CA ALA A 108 2.44 -1.29 -22.34
C ALA A 108 3.63 -0.64 -23.08
N LEU A 109 4.10 0.57 -22.73
CA LEU A 109 5.09 1.29 -23.52
C LEU A 109 5.82 2.34 -22.67
N GLY A 110 7.11 2.12 -22.37
CA GLY A 110 8.17 3.15 -22.28
C GLY A 110 7.96 4.45 -21.49
N GLY A 111 6.92 4.59 -20.67
CA GLY A 111 6.49 5.86 -20.07
C GLY A 111 7.01 6.10 -18.66
N ALA A 112 8.33 5.96 -18.44
CA ALA A 112 8.96 6.38 -17.18
C ALA A 112 9.11 7.92 -17.06
N SER A 113 8.68 8.68 -18.08
CA SER A 113 9.01 10.09 -18.28
C SER A 113 8.12 11.11 -17.56
N SER A 114 7.04 10.70 -16.90
CA SER A 114 6.08 11.65 -16.27
C SER A 114 6.16 11.77 -14.75
N LEU A 115 6.97 10.96 -14.06
CA LEU A 115 7.11 11.04 -12.61
C LEU A 115 8.26 11.97 -12.26
N THR A 116 8.02 13.29 -12.17
CA THR A 116 9.02 14.27 -11.71
C THR A 116 9.10 14.39 -10.18
N GLY A 117 8.53 13.43 -9.44
CA GLY A 117 8.65 13.35 -7.99
C GLY A 117 10.02 12.83 -7.57
N VAL A 118 10.83 13.69 -6.94
CA VAL A 118 12.23 13.45 -6.51
C VAL A 118 12.44 12.16 -5.70
N GLY A 119 11.41 11.66 -5.00
CA GLY A 119 11.45 10.42 -4.22
C GLY A 119 11.28 9.14 -5.05
N LEU A 120 10.35 9.12 -6.02
CA LEU A 120 10.02 7.93 -6.83
C LEU A 120 11.05 7.71 -7.95
N VAL A 121 11.62 8.77 -8.52
CA VAL A 121 12.71 8.67 -9.52
C VAL A 121 13.98 8.09 -8.91
N ARG A 122 14.30 8.42 -7.65
CA ARG A 122 15.43 7.81 -6.91
C ARG A 122 15.18 6.36 -6.53
N LEU A 123 13.94 5.99 -6.22
CA LEU A 123 13.54 4.58 -6.06
C LEU A 123 13.64 3.84 -7.40
N ALA A 124 13.03 4.34 -8.47
CA ALA A 124 13.05 3.72 -9.79
C ALA A 124 14.46 3.49 -10.35
N SER A 125 15.39 4.45 -10.18
CA SER A 125 16.78 4.34 -10.65
C SER A 125 17.63 3.36 -9.83
N SER A 126 17.38 3.18 -8.53
CA SER A 126 18.10 2.21 -7.68
C SER A 126 17.48 0.80 -7.68
N VAL A 127 16.23 0.68 -8.15
CA VAL A 127 15.44 -0.56 -8.13
C VAL A 127 15.46 -1.26 -9.50
N ALA A 128 15.66 -0.54 -10.61
CA ALA A 128 15.61 -1.07 -11.97
C ALA A 128 16.49 -2.31 -12.22
N ALA A 129 17.70 -2.38 -11.66
CA ALA A 129 18.61 -3.50 -11.90
C ALA A 129 18.08 -4.84 -11.33
N GLU A 130 17.46 -4.81 -10.16
CA GLU A 130 17.03 -6.01 -9.42
C GLU A 130 15.70 -6.58 -9.93
N TYR A 131 14.88 -5.70 -10.52
CA TYR A 131 13.62 -6.05 -11.16
C TYR A 131 13.78 -6.28 -12.67
N SER A 132 14.95 -5.98 -13.26
CA SER A 132 15.24 -6.21 -14.69
C SER A 132 15.14 -7.68 -15.11
N ARG A 133 15.31 -8.61 -14.17
CA ARG A 133 15.13 -10.06 -14.38
C ARG A 133 13.66 -10.47 -14.53
N CYS A 134 12.73 -9.63 -14.09
CA CYS A 134 11.31 -9.88 -14.26
C CYS A 134 10.89 -9.36 -15.64
N THR A 135 10.24 -10.21 -16.43
CA THR A 135 9.68 -9.74 -17.71
C THR A 135 8.63 -8.66 -17.45
N PRO A 136 8.43 -7.70 -18.38
CA PRO A 136 7.36 -6.74 -18.26
C PRO A 136 6.04 -7.50 -18.05
N ARG A 137 5.34 -7.19 -16.94
CA ARG A 137 4.08 -7.82 -16.48
C ARG A 137 4.20 -9.17 -15.75
N ASP A 138 5.40 -9.69 -15.47
CA ASP A 138 5.55 -10.78 -14.50
C ASP A 138 5.44 -10.24 -13.05
N ILE A 139 4.20 -10.09 -12.62
CA ILE A 139 3.85 -9.60 -11.29
C ILE A 139 4.30 -10.58 -10.21
N ARG A 140 4.27 -11.88 -10.48
CA ARG A 140 4.72 -12.90 -9.52
C ARG A 140 6.21 -12.74 -9.26
N CYS A 141 7.03 -12.59 -10.30
CA CYS A 141 8.46 -12.31 -10.15
C CYS A 141 8.67 -11.02 -9.35
N SER A 142 8.01 -9.93 -9.75
CA SER A 142 8.17 -8.62 -9.10
C SER A 142 7.86 -8.66 -7.60
N LEU A 143 6.74 -9.29 -7.21
CA LEU A 143 6.36 -9.45 -5.80
C LEU A 143 7.30 -10.39 -5.03
N THR A 144 7.87 -11.40 -5.68
CA THR A 144 8.86 -12.29 -5.08
C THR A 144 10.16 -11.54 -4.79
N VAL A 145 10.65 -10.76 -5.76
CA VAL A 145 11.84 -9.89 -5.59
C VAL A 145 11.62 -8.91 -4.44
N PHE A 146 10.47 -8.25 -4.41
CA PHE A 146 10.08 -7.36 -3.32
C PHE A 146 10.17 -8.03 -1.95
N LEU A 147 9.56 -9.21 -1.79
CA LEU A 147 9.53 -9.90 -0.50
C LEU A 147 10.91 -10.34 -0.03
N GLU A 148 11.78 -10.82 -0.93
CA GLU A 148 13.15 -11.18 -0.54
C GLU A 148 13.94 -9.95 -0.06
N ARG A 149 13.77 -8.80 -0.72
CA ARG A 149 14.40 -7.54 -0.30
C ARG A 149 13.89 -7.06 1.05
N VAL A 150 12.57 -7.11 1.25
CA VAL A 150 11.94 -6.77 2.54
C VAL A 150 12.47 -7.71 3.63
N LYS A 151 12.51 -9.03 3.39
CA LYS A 151 13.03 -10.03 4.33
C LYS A 151 14.48 -9.76 4.72
N VAL A 152 15.34 -9.44 3.76
CA VAL A 152 16.73 -9.06 4.04
C VAL A 152 16.80 -7.82 4.93
N SER A 153 16.03 -6.77 4.63
CA SER A 153 16.00 -5.56 5.46
C SER A 153 15.40 -5.79 6.85
N HIS A 154 14.35 -6.61 6.96
CA HIS A 154 13.70 -6.99 8.22
C HIS A 154 14.66 -7.75 9.14
N SER A 155 15.48 -8.66 8.60
CA SER A 155 16.48 -9.40 9.37
C SER A 155 17.48 -8.49 10.09
N ARG A 156 17.73 -7.28 9.55
CA ARG A 156 18.64 -6.26 10.11
C ARG A 156 18.00 -5.44 11.25
N LEU A 157 16.68 -5.50 11.43
CA LEU A 157 15.97 -4.79 12.50
C LEU A 157 16.23 -5.40 13.88
N ARG A 158 16.56 -6.70 13.92
CA ARG A 158 16.83 -7.51 15.12
C ARG A 158 15.67 -7.50 16.14
N GLU A 159 14.43 -7.27 15.72
CA GLU A 159 13.23 -7.36 16.55
C GLU A 159 12.65 -8.78 16.51
N ARG A 160 13.14 -9.65 17.39
CA ARG A 160 12.64 -11.04 17.52
C ARG A 160 11.15 -11.02 17.89
N GLY A 161 10.36 -11.85 17.22
CA GLY A 161 8.90 -11.91 17.43
C GLY A 161 8.09 -10.84 16.69
N SER A 162 8.74 -9.96 15.92
CA SER A 162 8.04 -9.04 15.02
C SER A 162 7.20 -9.80 13.99
N ARG A 163 5.96 -9.32 13.79
CA ARG A 163 5.00 -9.81 12.79
C ARG A 163 5.01 -9.00 11.50
N ALA A 164 5.88 -8.00 11.39
CA ALA A 164 6.02 -7.12 10.22
C ALA A 164 6.19 -7.88 8.90
N LEU A 165 7.06 -8.90 8.87
CA LEU A 165 7.27 -9.70 7.67
C LEU A 165 6.05 -10.55 7.31
N ASP A 166 5.39 -11.18 8.30
CA ASP A 166 4.16 -11.95 8.08
C ASP A 166 3.05 -11.05 7.52
N ALA A 167 2.86 -9.85 8.08
CA ALA A 167 1.91 -8.86 7.59
C ALA A 167 2.24 -8.41 6.16
N THR A 168 3.53 -8.21 5.85
CA THR A 168 3.94 -7.82 4.49
C THR A 168 3.68 -8.93 3.48
N LYS A 169 3.94 -10.19 3.83
CA LYS A 169 3.59 -11.35 2.99
C LYS A 169 2.09 -11.47 2.77
N ALA A 170 1.28 -11.28 3.82
CA ALA A 170 -0.16 -11.31 3.72
C ALA A 170 -0.68 -10.16 2.83
N LEU A 171 -0.09 -8.96 2.92
CA LEU A 171 -0.42 -7.85 2.01
C LEU A 171 -0.11 -8.24 0.57
N VAL A 172 1.09 -8.77 0.30
CA VAL A 172 1.50 -9.23 -1.03
C VAL A 172 0.58 -10.31 -1.57
N ALA A 173 0.12 -11.24 -0.73
CA ALA A 173 -0.84 -12.26 -1.13
C ALA A 173 -2.18 -11.67 -1.60
N VAL A 174 -2.74 -10.72 -0.83
CA VAL A 174 -3.96 -10.00 -1.22
C VAL A 174 -3.75 -9.22 -2.52
N ARG A 175 -2.58 -8.59 -2.69
CA ARG A 175 -2.23 -7.90 -3.94
C ARG A 175 -2.15 -8.87 -5.12
N TYR A 176 -1.46 -9.99 -4.97
CA TYR A 176 -1.36 -11.00 -6.01
C TYR A 176 -2.73 -11.55 -6.40
N PHE A 177 -3.60 -11.83 -5.43
CA PHE A 177 -4.99 -12.20 -5.69
C PHE A 177 -5.71 -11.16 -6.54
N ASN A 178 -5.62 -9.88 -6.18
CA ASN A 178 -6.23 -8.80 -6.96
C ASN A 178 -5.69 -8.75 -8.40
N TYR A 179 -4.38 -8.97 -8.60
CA TYR A 179 -3.82 -9.07 -9.95
C TYR A 179 -4.36 -10.24 -10.78
N LEU A 180 -4.54 -11.41 -10.15
CA LEU A 180 -5.16 -12.55 -10.82
C LEU A 180 -6.59 -12.23 -11.24
N ARG A 181 -7.41 -11.68 -10.33
CA ARG A 181 -8.80 -11.31 -10.60
C ARG A 181 -8.94 -10.27 -11.71
N ASN A 182 -8.15 -9.20 -11.67
CA ASN A 182 -8.16 -8.19 -12.73
C ASN A 182 -7.73 -8.77 -14.09
N SER A 183 -6.82 -9.73 -14.08
CA SER A 183 -6.37 -10.38 -15.31
C SER A 183 -7.42 -11.33 -15.87
N GLU A 184 -8.14 -12.05 -15.01
CA GLU A 184 -9.28 -12.88 -15.41
C GLU A 184 -10.39 -12.06 -16.07
N LEU A 185 -10.69 -10.86 -15.54
CA LEU A 185 -11.64 -9.92 -16.16
C LEU A 185 -11.21 -9.49 -17.58
N LEU A 186 -9.89 -9.47 -17.84
CA LEU A 186 -9.31 -9.18 -19.15
C LEU A 186 -9.08 -10.44 -20.01
N GLY A 187 -9.51 -11.62 -19.55
CA GLY A 187 -9.33 -12.90 -20.25
C GLY A 187 -7.90 -13.44 -20.20
N LEU A 188 -7.05 -12.93 -19.31
CA LEU A 188 -5.64 -13.32 -19.15
C LEU A 188 -5.48 -14.28 -17.95
N LYS A 189 -4.76 -15.38 -18.15
CA LYS A 189 -4.41 -16.33 -17.06
C LYS A 189 -3.00 -16.04 -16.54
N LEU A 190 -2.90 -15.39 -15.37
CA LEU A 190 -1.62 -14.99 -14.76
C LEU A 190 -1.03 -16.01 -13.76
N GLY A 191 -1.74 -17.08 -13.39
CA GLY A 191 -1.18 -18.13 -12.54
C GLY A 191 -2.17 -18.80 -11.59
N ASP A 192 -1.62 -19.42 -10.55
CA ASP A 192 -2.31 -20.20 -9.53
C ASP A 192 -2.05 -19.58 -8.15
N LEU A 193 -3.13 -19.13 -7.50
CA LEU A 193 -3.09 -18.49 -6.20
C LEU A 193 -2.53 -19.41 -5.11
N GLU A 194 -2.93 -20.68 -5.09
CA GLU A 194 -2.53 -21.63 -4.03
C GLU A 194 -1.03 -21.91 -4.09
N ARG A 195 -0.51 -22.10 -5.30
CA ARG A 195 0.94 -22.22 -5.50
C ARG A 195 1.69 -20.97 -5.07
N ALA A 196 1.12 -19.78 -5.30
CA ALA A 196 1.73 -18.54 -4.85
C ALA A 196 1.71 -18.44 -3.31
N LEU A 197 0.57 -18.70 -2.66
CA LEU A 197 0.44 -18.69 -1.20
C LEU A 197 1.43 -19.64 -0.52
N ALA A 198 1.54 -20.87 -1.02
CA ALA A 198 2.50 -21.85 -0.51
C ALA A 198 3.96 -21.34 -0.58
N GLY A 199 4.30 -20.66 -1.68
CA GLY A 199 5.62 -20.05 -1.87
C GLY A 199 5.97 -18.93 -0.89
N LEU A 200 4.97 -18.26 -0.30
CA LEU A 200 5.18 -17.13 0.63
C LEU A 200 5.62 -17.59 2.03
N SER A 201 5.41 -18.86 2.38
CA SER A 201 5.71 -19.41 3.71
C SER A 201 5.16 -18.51 4.83
N ILE A 202 3.87 -18.21 4.76
CA ILE A 202 3.17 -17.38 5.75
C ILE A 202 2.98 -18.19 7.04
N ASN A 203 3.08 -17.54 8.20
CA ASN A 203 2.77 -18.22 9.46
C ASN A 203 1.34 -18.80 9.42
N PRO A 204 1.11 -20.09 9.76
CA PRO A 204 -0.20 -20.71 9.63
C PRO A 204 -1.33 -19.97 10.36
N VAL A 205 -1.04 -19.32 11.49
CA VAL A 205 -2.01 -18.52 12.24
C VAL A 205 -2.49 -17.31 11.42
N VAL A 206 -1.58 -16.69 10.67
CA VAL A 206 -1.88 -15.56 9.78
C VAL A 206 -2.56 -16.05 8.50
N GLU A 207 -2.16 -17.20 7.99
CA GLU A 207 -2.74 -17.80 6.78
C GLU A 207 -4.24 -18.05 6.93
N VAL A 208 -4.71 -18.53 8.09
CA VAL A 208 -6.15 -18.73 8.34
C VAL A 208 -6.94 -17.42 8.18
N SER A 209 -6.47 -16.33 8.79
CA SER A 209 -7.12 -15.02 8.66
C SER A 209 -7.05 -14.48 7.24
N LEU A 210 -5.90 -14.65 6.57
CA LEU A 210 -5.72 -14.27 5.17
C LEU A 210 -6.69 -15.01 4.26
N ARG A 211 -6.88 -16.33 4.44
CA ARG A 211 -7.83 -17.11 3.64
C ARG A 211 -9.25 -16.60 3.76
N ARG A 212 -9.70 -16.26 4.98
CA ARG A 212 -11.02 -15.62 5.19
C ARG A 212 -11.15 -14.27 4.46
N VAL A 213 -10.08 -13.48 4.41
CA VAL A 213 -10.04 -12.23 3.64
C VAL A 213 -10.17 -12.54 2.15
N LEU A 214 -9.40 -13.49 1.62
CA LEU A 214 -9.41 -13.87 0.21
C LEU A 214 -10.78 -14.43 -0.23
N GLU A 215 -11.36 -15.34 0.55
CA GLU A 215 -12.70 -15.90 0.33
C GLU A 215 -13.77 -14.80 0.27
N ARG A 216 -13.69 -13.82 1.19
CA ARG A 216 -14.61 -12.68 1.20
C ARG A 216 -14.46 -11.81 -0.06
N LEU A 217 -13.23 -11.62 -0.56
CA LEU A 217 -12.98 -10.83 -1.76
C LEU A 217 -13.36 -11.58 -3.04
N GLU A 218 -13.22 -12.90 -3.05
CA GLU A 218 -13.65 -13.76 -4.16
C GLU A 218 -15.17 -13.75 -4.34
N GLY A 219 -15.92 -13.73 -3.23
CA GLY A 219 -17.37 -13.68 -3.22
C GLY A 219 -18.00 -12.34 -3.67
N LEU A 220 -17.20 -11.31 -3.98
CA LEU A 220 -17.72 -10.02 -4.42
C LEU A 220 -18.35 -10.11 -5.81
N GLY A 221 -19.57 -9.59 -5.94
CA GLY A 221 -20.31 -9.57 -7.22
C GLY A 221 -19.87 -8.42 -8.15
N GLY A 222 -20.39 -8.42 -9.39
CA GLY A 222 -20.01 -7.43 -10.42
C GLY A 222 -20.22 -5.95 -10.02
N ALA A 223 -21.30 -5.64 -9.30
CA ALA A 223 -21.57 -4.30 -8.80
C ALA A 223 -20.60 -3.85 -7.67
N GLU A 224 -19.97 -4.81 -6.99
CA GLU A 224 -19.03 -4.57 -5.91
C GLU A 224 -17.58 -4.44 -6.42
N LEU A 225 -17.30 -4.93 -7.64
CA LEU A 225 -15.99 -4.77 -8.28
C LEU A 225 -15.62 -3.29 -8.48
N ALA A 226 -16.60 -2.44 -8.79
CA ALA A 226 -16.41 -0.99 -8.88
C ALA A 226 -15.93 -0.35 -7.55
N ARG A 227 -16.08 -1.05 -6.41
CA ARG A 227 -15.61 -0.64 -5.07
C ARG A 227 -14.60 -1.61 -4.48
N TYR A 228 -14.02 -2.49 -5.31
CA TYR A 228 -13.18 -3.58 -4.84
C TYR A 228 -12.05 -3.11 -3.91
N THR A 229 -11.37 -2.02 -4.24
CA THR A 229 -10.31 -1.43 -3.41
C THR A 229 -10.77 -1.06 -2.00
N VAL A 230 -12.01 -0.60 -1.84
CA VAL A 230 -12.60 -0.27 -0.54
C VAL A 230 -12.87 -1.54 0.24
N TYR A 231 -13.42 -2.57 -0.40
CA TYR A 231 -13.66 -3.87 0.24
C TYR A 231 -12.35 -4.57 0.64
N GLU A 232 -11.35 -4.57 -0.25
CA GLU A 232 -9.98 -5.05 0.02
C GLU A 232 -9.42 -4.39 1.28
N ALA A 233 -9.46 -3.07 1.35
CA ALA A 233 -8.97 -2.31 2.49
C ALA A 233 -9.77 -2.62 3.77
N SER A 234 -11.10 -2.71 3.67
CA SER A 234 -11.99 -2.99 4.81
C SER A 234 -11.82 -4.40 5.40
N ALA A 235 -11.38 -5.38 4.59
CA ALA A 235 -11.11 -6.74 5.05
C ALA A 235 -9.66 -6.91 5.51
N THR A 236 -8.71 -6.33 4.76
CA THR A 236 -7.27 -6.55 5.00
C THR A 236 -6.73 -5.70 6.14
N TYR A 237 -7.11 -4.43 6.23
CA TYR A 237 -6.55 -3.53 7.24
C TYR A 237 -6.84 -3.99 8.69
N PRO A 238 -8.07 -4.41 9.07
CA PRO A 238 -8.34 -4.93 10.41
C PRO A 238 -7.47 -6.15 10.76
N MET A 239 -7.32 -7.10 9.83
CA MET A 239 -6.45 -8.26 10.01
C MET A 239 -5.00 -7.84 10.27
N MET A 240 -4.47 -6.86 9.50
CA MET A 240 -3.11 -6.36 9.70
C MET A 240 -2.95 -5.65 11.04
N LYS A 241 -3.96 -4.88 11.45
CA LYS A 241 -3.99 -4.18 12.73
C LYS A 241 -3.95 -5.17 13.89
N GLU A 242 -4.76 -6.23 13.85
CA GLU A 242 -4.71 -7.31 14.85
C GLU A 242 -3.34 -8.00 14.87
N LEU A 243 -2.78 -8.28 13.71
CA LEU A 243 -1.47 -8.94 13.60
C LEU A 243 -0.32 -8.08 14.17
N LEU A 244 -0.40 -6.76 14.04
CA LEU A 244 0.73 -5.86 14.32
C LEU A 244 0.61 -5.10 15.64
N ALA A 245 -0.59 -4.69 16.04
CA ALA A 245 -0.79 -3.79 17.19
C ALA A 245 -0.43 -4.45 18.53
N TYR A 246 -0.67 -5.76 18.67
CA TYR A 246 -0.49 -6.46 19.95
C TYR A 246 0.95 -6.96 20.21
N TYR A 247 1.83 -6.95 19.21
CA TYR A 247 3.15 -7.56 19.30
C TYR A 247 4.30 -6.57 19.58
N GLY A 248 4.00 -5.29 19.84
CA GLY A 248 5.00 -4.26 20.19
C GLY A 248 6.09 -4.06 19.13
N GLY A 249 7.10 -3.23 19.42
CA GLY A 249 8.26 -3.04 18.54
C GLY A 249 8.06 -2.05 17.40
N LEU A 250 9.15 -1.37 17.02
CA LEU A 250 9.12 -0.32 16.01
C LEU A 250 8.81 -0.89 14.61
N ALA A 251 9.24 -2.12 14.32
CA ALA A 251 9.01 -2.75 13.02
C ALA A 251 7.51 -3.00 12.78
N ASN A 252 6.79 -3.46 13.80
CA ASN A 252 5.36 -3.74 13.71
C ASN A 252 4.55 -2.43 13.55
N ILE A 253 4.88 -1.41 14.34
CA ILE A 253 4.21 -0.10 14.29
C ILE A 253 4.47 0.60 12.97
N LEU A 254 5.73 0.57 12.49
CA LEU A 254 6.08 1.11 11.17
C LEU A 254 5.33 0.37 10.05
N THR A 255 5.26 -0.97 10.10
CA THR A 255 4.52 -1.74 9.10
C THR A 255 3.04 -1.40 9.13
N LEU A 256 2.43 -1.29 10.32
CA LEU A 256 1.01 -0.93 10.45
C LEU A 256 0.73 0.46 9.88
N TYR A 257 1.61 1.42 10.16
CA TYR A 257 1.56 2.76 9.58
C TYR A 257 1.67 2.72 8.05
N LEU A 258 2.59 1.94 7.48
CA LEU A 258 2.77 1.87 6.03
C LEU A 258 1.59 1.19 5.33
N VAL A 259 1.01 0.15 5.93
CA VAL A 259 -0.23 -0.49 5.46
C VAL A 259 -1.41 0.47 5.54
N ASN A 260 -1.52 1.24 6.64
CA ASN A 260 -2.56 2.26 6.81
C ASN A 260 -2.48 3.29 5.68
N ARG A 261 -1.31 3.89 5.45
CA ARG A 261 -1.11 4.88 4.38
C ARG A 261 -1.31 4.29 2.99
N TYR A 262 -0.94 3.04 2.80
CA TYR A 262 -1.14 2.33 1.55
C TYR A 262 -2.62 2.24 1.19
N TYR A 263 -3.45 1.79 2.13
CA TYR A 263 -4.88 1.70 1.88
C TYR A 263 -5.57 3.07 1.87
N GLU A 264 -5.12 4.02 2.70
CA GLU A 264 -5.65 5.37 2.69
C GLU A 264 -5.50 6.02 1.32
N LEU A 265 -4.30 5.98 0.72
CA LEU A 265 -4.08 6.54 -0.61
C LEU A 265 -4.97 5.89 -1.67
N LYS A 266 -5.09 4.56 -1.65
CA LYS A 266 -5.89 3.82 -2.62
C LYS A 266 -7.39 4.08 -2.48
N VAL A 267 -7.88 4.24 -1.25
CA VAL A 267 -9.29 4.55 -0.99
C VAL A 267 -9.59 6.02 -1.29
N LEU A 268 -8.69 6.95 -0.94
CA LEU A 268 -8.84 8.37 -1.26
C LEU A 268 -8.88 8.60 -2.77
N ARG A 269 -8.03 7.91 -3.54
CA ARG A 269 -8.13 7.92 -5.02
C ARG A 269 -9.56 7.61 -5.47
N TYR A 270 -10.16 6.54 -4.94
CA TYR A 270 -11.52 6.16 -5.31
C TYR A 270 -12.58 7.18 -4.86
N ALA A 271 -12.45 7.69 -3.63
CA ALA A 271 -13.44 8.58 -3.04
C ALA A 271 -13.44 10.00 -3.65
N LEU A 272 -12.27 10.47 -4.09
CA LEU A 272 -12.07 11.84 -4.59
C LEU A 272 -12.25 11.99 -6.10
N THR A 273 -12.19 10.91 -6.86
CA THR A 273 -12.35 11.01 -8.32
C THR A 273 -13.81 11.29 -8.69
N PRO A 274 -14.13 12.16 -9.67
CA PRO A 274 -15.51 12.45 -10.09
C PRO A 274 -16.36 11.19 -10.34
N LYS A 275 -17.64 11.22 -9.94
CA LYS A 275 -18.60 10.11 -10.12
C LYS A 275 -18.68 9.59 -11.57
N SER A 276 -18.46 10.47 -12.55
CA SER A 276 -18.43 10.13 -13.98
C SER A 276 -17.31 9.15 -14.35
N LEU A 277 -16.21 9.15 -13.60
CA LEU A 277 -15.03 8.30 -13.83
C LEU A 277 -15.07 7.00 -13.00
N ARG A 278 -16.05 6.83 -12.10
CA ARG A 278 -16.22 5.63 -11.23
C ARG A 278 -17.10 4.53 -11.86
N ARG A 279 -17.50 4.67 -13.12
CA ARG A 279 -18.49 3.80 -13.80
C ARG A 279 -17.88 2.60 -14.57
N TRP A 280 -16.68 2.17 -14.20
CA TRP A 280 -16.00 1.03 -14.82
C TRP A 280 -15.87 -0.12 -13.82
#